data_AF-T1AF54-F1
#
_entry.id   AF-T1AF54-F1
#
_cell.length_a   1.000
_cell.length_b   1.000
_cell.length_c   1.000
_cell.angle_alpha   90.00
_cell.angle_beta   90.00
_cell.angle_gamma   90.00
#
_symmetry.space_group_name_H-M   'P 1'
#
loop_
_entity.id
_entity.type
_entity.pdbx_description
1 polymer ?
#
loop_
_entity_poly.entity_id
_entity_poly.type
_entity_poly.pdbx_seq_one_letter_code
_entity_poly.pdbx_strand_id
1 'polypeptide(L)'
;RLSLLEATQKELEKVRASVAAGRLSGKAKIGVRIGRVVNKYKVAKHFELTVEDRSFGFKILEEKVAAEAALDGIYVIRTNVPKKQLGTADAVRSYKGLCEVERAFRSLKTVDLKIRPIHHRLEDRVRAHIFLCMLAYYVEWHMREAWR
;
A
#
# COMPACT_ATOMS: atom_id res chain seq x y z
N ARG A 1 1.03 -16.20 -0.85
CA ARG A 1 0.71 -15.48 0.41
C ARG A 1 1.10 -16.29 1.66
N LEU A 2 0.92 -17.62 1.65
CA LEU A 2 1.41 -18.53 2.70
C LEU A 2 2.90 -18.31 3.06
N SER A 3 3.77 -18.13 2.07
CA SER A 3 5.19 -17.81 2.29
C SER A 3 5.44 -16.53 3.11
N LEU A 4 4.54 -15.54 3.07
CA LEU A 4 4.64 -14.32 3.88
C LEU A 4 4.23 -14.57 5.34
N LEU A 5 3.25 -15.43 5.56
CA LEU A 5 2.84 -15.87 6.91
C LEU A 5 3.96 -16.68 7.56
N GLU A 6 4.54 -17.63 6.84
CA GLU A 6 5.68 -18.43 7.31
C GLU A 6 6.91 -17.54 7.62
N ALA A 7 7.23 -16.59 6.74
CA ALA A 7 8.32 -15.65 6.97
C ALA A 7 8.09 -14.78 8.20
N THR A 8 6.84 -14.33 8.40
CA THR A 8 6.46 -13.53 9.57
C THR A 8 6.53 -14.35 10.85
N GLN A 9 6.05 -15.60 10.82
CA GLN A 9 6.14 -16.51 11.95
C GLN A 9 7.59 -16.74 12.38
N LYS A 10 8.49 -17.04 11.44
CA LYS A 10 9.93 -17.22 11.74
C LYS A 10 10.54 -15.99 12.41
N GLU A 11 10.15 -14.79 12.01
CA GLU A 11 10.63 -13.55 12.63
C GLU A 11 9.99 -13.30 14.02
N LEU A 12 8.71 -13.61 14.21
CA LEU A 12 8.06 -13.51 15.52
C LEU A 12 8.61 -14.53 16.51
N GLU A 13 8.99 -15.72 16.07
CA GLU A 13 9.69 -16.73 16.89
C GLU A 13 11.04 -16.21 17.38
N LYS A 14 11.80 -15.50 16.54
CA LYS A 14 13.05 -14.84 16.97
C LYS A 14 12.80 -13.77 18.04
N VAL A 15 11.71 -13.02 17.91
CA VAL A 15 11.31 -12.03 18.94
C VAL A 15 10.94 -12.75 20.24
N ARG A 16 10.15 -13.83 20.17
CA ARG A 16 9.79 -14.65 21.34
C ARG A 16 11.01 -15.22 22.04
N ALA A 17 11.97 -15.77 21.29
CA ALA A 17 13.23 -16.28 21.85
C ALA A 17 14.05 -15.18 22.52
N SER A 18 14.06 -13.97 21.96
CA SER A 18 14.78 -12.82 22.54
C SER A 18 14.15 -12.31 23.83
N VAL A 19 12.81 -12.35 23.92
CA VAL A 19 12.07 -12.02 25.15
C VAL A 19 12.29 -13.08 26.22
N ALA A 20 12.19 -14.37 25.85
CA ALA A 20 12.43 -15.49 26.76
C ALA A 20 13.86 -15.50 27.31
N ALA A 21 14.86 -15.14 26.49
CA ALA A 21 16.26 -15.01 26.90
C ALA A 21 16.54 -13.72 27.70
N GLY A 22 15.54 -12.87 27.97
CA GLY A 22 15.69 -11.61 28.71
C GLY A 22 16.44 -10.50 27.95
N ARG A 23 16.83 -10.72 26.69
CA ARG A 23 17.52 -9.73 25.84
C ARG A 23 16.60 -8.59 25.39
N LEU A 24 15.29 -8.82 25.38
CA LEU A 24 14.27 -7.84 25.04
C LEU A 24 13.20 -7.82 26.13
N SER A 25 13.06 -6.68 26.83
CA SER A 25 12.11 -6.50 27.92
C SER A 25 11.40 -5.15 27.84
N GLY A 26 10.21 -5.09 28.45
CA GLY A 26 9.35 -3.91 28.48
C GLY A 26 8.39 -3.89 27.29
N LYS A 27 7.09 -3.74 27.62
CA LYS A 27 5.98 -3.81 26.66
C LYS A 27 6.15 -2.91 25.44
N ALA A 28 6.65 -1.68 25.64
CA ALA A 28 6.88 -0.72 24.56
C ALA A 28 7.97 -1.17 23.57
N LYS A 29 9.11 -1.67 24.07
CA LYS A 29 10.24 -2.12 23.22
C LYS A 29 9.87 -3.36 22.43
N ILE A 30 9.17 -4.30 23.08
CA ILE A 30 8.65 -5.51 22.44
C ILE A 30 7.63 -5.14 21.35
N GLY A 31 6.69 -4.24 21.65
CA GLY A 31 5.69 -3.73 20.70
C GLY A 31 6.31 -3.10 19.46
N VAL A 32 7.32 -2.23 19.60
CA VAL A 32 8.02 -1.62 18.46
C VAL A 32 8.69 -2.67 17.58
N ARG A 33 9.32 -3.69 18.17
CA ARG A 33 9.98 -4.75 17.40
C ARG A 33 8.98 -5.60 16.62
N ILE A 34 7.87 -5.99 17.26
CA ILE A 34 6.79 -6.73 16.62
C ILE A 34 6.18 -5.91 15.49
N GLY A 35 5.90 -4.63 15.73
CA GLY A 35 5.37 -3.71 14.73
C GLY A 35 6.24 -3.64 13.48
N ARG A 36 7.58 -3.61 13.62
CA ARG A 36 8.52 -3.64 12.48
C ARG A 36 8.42 -4.95 11.70
N VAL A 37 8.34 -6.09 12.37
CA VAL A 37 8.21 -7.42 11.72
C VAL A 37 6.90 -7.50 10.94
N VAL A 38 5.79 -7.15 11.58
CA VAL A 38 4.46 -7.29 11.01
C VAL A 38 4.23 -6.28 9.87
N ASN A 39 4.70 -5.04 10.00
CA ASN A 39 4.58 -4.02 8.94
C ASN A 39 5.42 -4.34 7.70
N LYS A 40 6.54 -5.06 7.85
CA LYS A 40 7.36 -5.50 6.72
C LYS A 40 6.57 -6.40 5.76
N TYR A 41 5.77 -7.32 6.30
CA TYR A 41 5.04 -8.32 5.51
C TYR A 41 3.55 -7.98 5.32
N LYS A 42 3.02 -6.97 6.02
CA LYS A 42 1.63 -6.48 5.95
C LYS A 42 0.56 -7.55 6.22
N VAL A 43 0.88 -8.54 7.05
CA VAL A 43 -0.01 -9.69 7.41
C VAL A 43 -0.56 -9.61 8.83
N ALA A 44 -0.54 -8.43 9.46
CA ALA A 44 -0.96 -8.20 10.86
C ALA A 44 -2.31 -8.83 11.22
N LYS A 45 -3.28 -8.72 10.30
CA LYS A 45 -4.66 -9.18 10.46
C LYS A 45 -4.82 -10.68 10.71
N HIS A 46 -3.80 -11.48 10.42
CA HIS A 46 -3.81 -12.94 10.62
C HIS A 46 -3.23 -13.38 11.96
N PHE A 47 -2.68 -12.46 12.76
CA PHE A 47 -2.04 -12.77 14.03
C PHE A 47 -2.81 -12.13 15.18
N GLU A 48 -3.03 -12.92 16.23
CA GLU A 48 -3.33 -12.42 17.55
C GLU A 48 -2.01 -12.31 18.32
N LEU A 49 -1.71 -11.12 18.87
CA LEU A 49 -0.44 -10.79 19.50
C LEU A 49 -0.69 -10.42 20.96
N THR A 50 -0.10 -11.19 21.87
CA THR A 50 -0.17 -10.93 23.32
C THR A 50 1.19 -10.45 23.79
N VAL A 51 1.27 -9.18 24.21
CA VAL A 51 2.52 -8.55 24.65
C VAL A 51 2.40 -8.12 26.11
N GLU A 52 3.25 -8.71 26.94
CA GLU A 52 3.44 -8.35 28.35
C GLU A 52 4.87 -7.81 28.55
N ASP A 53 5.21 -7.40 29.77
CA ASP A 53 6.53 -6.80 30.05
C ASP A 53 7.70 -7.78 29.93
N ARG A 54 7.45 -9.08 30.14
CA ARG A 54 8.48 -10.14 30.07
C ARG A 54 8.02 -11.38 29.29
N SER A 55 6.85 -11.32 28.65
CA SER A 55 6.32 -12.43 27.87
C SER A 55 5.78 -11.92 26.53
N PHE A 56 5.94 -12.75 25.51
CA PHE A 56 5.38 -12.51 24.19
C PHE A 56 4.78 -13.81 23.66
N GLY A 57 3.48 -13.77 23.37
CA GLY A 57 2.74 -14.84 22.73
C GLY A 57 2.15 -14.37 21.40
N PHE A 58 2.03 -15.30 20.45
CA PHE A 58 1.27 -15.05 19.24
C PHE A 58 0.50 -16.31 18.84
N LYS A 59 -0.65 -16.11 18.20
CA LYS A 59 -1.45 -17.17 17.59
C LYS A 59 -1.82 -16.77 16.16
N ILE A 60 -1.87 -17.76 15.28
CA ILE A 60 -2.37 -17.58 13.92
C ILE A 60 -3.89 -17.77 13.96
N LEU A 61 -4.62 -16.80 13.43
CA LEU A 61 -6.08 -16.87 13.31
C LEU A 61 -6.42 -17.60 12.01
N GLU A 62 -6.47 -18.94 12.07
CA GLU A 62 -6.68 -19.79 10.89
C GLU A 62 -7.97 -19.45 10.13
N GLU A 63 -9.05 -19.11 10.84
CA GLU A 63 -10.31 -18.66 10.22
C GLU A 63 -10.12 -17.43 9.34
N LYS A 64 -9.32 -16.45 9.79
CA LYS A 64 -9.03 -15.24 9.00
C LYS A 64 -8.11 -15.53 7.82
N VAL A 65 -7.20 -16.49 7.97
CA VAL A 65 -6.35 -16.96 6.86
C VAL A 65 -7.21 -17.67 5.82
N ALA A 66 -8.10 -18.56 6.23
CA ALA A 66 -9.01 -19.29 5.35
C ALA A 66 -10.01 -18.37 4.63
N ALA A 67 -10.61 -17.41 5.35
CA ALA A 67 -11.51 -16.43 4.76
C ALA A 67 -10.82 -15.54 3.73
N GLU A 68 -9.56 -15.16 3.97
CA GLU A 68 -8.79 -14.40 2.99
C GLU A 68 -8.33 -15.26 1.81
N ALA A 69 -7.93 -16.52 2.06
CA ALA A 69 -7.61 -17.48 1.00
C ALA A 69 -8.81 -17.75 0.09
N ALA A 70 -10.03 -17.76 0.62
CA ALA A 70 -11.26 -17.89 -0.17
C ALA A 70 -11.50 -16.68 -1.11
N LEU A 71 -10.89 -15.53 -0.80
CA LEU A 71 -10.93 -14.33 -1.63
C LEU A 71 -9.68 -14.19 -2.52
N ASP A 72 -8.70 -15.09 -2.42
CA ASP A 72 -7.52 -15.05 -3.27
C ASP A 72 -7.95 -15.26 -4.74
N GLY A 73 -7.56 -14.33 -5.61
CA GLY A 73 -7.96 -14.31 -7.02
C GLY A 73 -9.27 -13.56 -7.30
N ILE A 74 -10.00 -13.12 -6.27
CA ILE A 74 -11.21 -12.29 -6.43
C ILE A 74 -10.84 -10.82 -6.32
N TYR A 75 -11.28 -10.04 -7.30
CA TYR A 75 -11.10 -8.59 -7.33
C TYR A 75 -12.41 -7.89 -6.92
N VAL A 76 -12.47 -7.33 -5.71
CA VAL A 76 -13.67 -6.67 -5.19
C VAL A 76 -13.55 -5.16 -5.31
N ILE A 77 -14.49 -4.54 -6.02
CA ILE A 77 -14.63 -3.08 -6.10
C ILE A 77 -15.77 -2.64 -5.20
N ARG A 78 -15.46 -1.80 -4.21
CA ARG A 78 -16.44 -1.19 -3.32
C ARG A 78 -16.55 0.30 -3.63
N THR A 79 -17.77 0.77 -3.82
CA THR A 79 -18.09 2.20 -4.04
C THR A 79 -19.21 2.64 -3.11
N ASN A 80 -19.22 3.93 -2.76
CA ASN A 80 -20.31 4.57 -2.03
C ASN A 80 -21.40 5.13 -2.97
N VAL A 81 -21.22 5.01 -4.30
CA VAL A 81 -22.19 5.48 -5.29
C VAL A 81 -23.41 4.54 -5.34
N PRO A 82 -24.66 5.07 -5.32
CA PRO A 82 -25.85 4.25 -5.41
C PRO A 82 -25.94 3.45 -6.72
N LYS A 83 -26.45 2.22 -6.65
CA LYS A 83 -26.61 1.32 -7.82
C LYS A 83 -27.45 1.92 -8.96
N LYS A 84 -28.39 2.82 -8.64
CA LYS A 84 -29.21 3.54 -9.64
C LYS A 84 -28.38 4.50 -10.51
N GLN A 85 -27.25 4.99 -10.00
CA GLN A 85 -26.37 5.94 -10.69
C GLN A 85 -25.17 5.26 -11.34
N LEU A 86 -24.70 4.15 -10.77
CA LEU A 86 -23.55 3.42 -11.28
C LEU A 86 -23.83 1.92 -11.24
N GLY A 87 -24.01 1.33 -12.43
CA GLY A 87 -24.14 -0.10 -12.59
C GLY A 87 -22.84 -0.84 -12.26
N THR A 88 -22.93 -2.15 -12.04
CA THR A 88 -21.76 -2.98 -11.71
C THR A 88 -20.68 -2.93 -12.79
N ALA A 89 -21.06 -3.00 -14.07
CA ALA A 89 -20.12 -2.95 -15.19
C ALA A 89 -19.43 -1.58 -15.30
N ASP A 90 -20.17 -0.50 -15.06
CA ASP A 90 -19.65 0.87 -15.10
C ASP A 90 -18.71 1.12 -13.92
N ALA A 91 -19.01 0.60 -12.73
CA ALA A 91 -18.10 0.67 -11.60
C ALA A 91 -16.75 0.01 -11.89
N VAL A 92 -16.75 -1.15 -12.56
CA VAL A 92 -15.52 -1.82 -13.02
C VAL A 92 -14.79 -0.98 -14.06
N ARG A 93 -15.51 -0.41 -15.03
CA ARG A 93 -14.92 0.44 -16.08
C ARG A 93 -14.29 1.71 -15.49
N SER A 94 -15.01 2.43 -14.64
CA SER A 94 -14.52 3.61 -13.94
C SER A 94 -13.28 3.29 -13.10
N TYR A 95 -13.29 2.16 -12.38
CA TYR A 95 -12.13 1.73 -11.63
C TYR A 95 -10.93 1.45 -12.53
N LYS A 96 -11.12 0.72 -13.64
CA LYS A 96 -10.05 0.45 -14.60
C LYS A 96 -9.51 1.74 -15.22
N GLY A 97 -10.37 2.75 -15.44
CA GLY A 97 -9.98 4.07 -15.93
C GLY A 97 -8.99 4.84 -15.03
N LEU A 98 -8.78 4.43 -13.76
CA LEU A 98 -7.69 4.98 -12.95
C LEU A 98 -6.30 4.74 -13.58
N CYS A 99 -6.15 3.73 -14.44
CA CYS A 99 -4.90 3.51 -15.16
C CYS A 99 -4.52 4.71 -16.06
N GLU A 100 -5.49 5.48 -16.54
CA GLU A 100 -5.22 6.71 -17.32
C GLU A 100 -4.56 7.78 -16.47
N VAL A 101 -4.93 7.87 -15.18
CA VAL A 101 -4.28 8.77 -14.22
C VAL A 101 -2.84 8.33 -13.96
N GLU A 102 -2.60 7.02 -13.77
CA GLU A 102 -1.24 6.49 -13.62
C GLU A 102 -0.38 6.74 -14.87
N ARG A 103 -0.98 6.58 -16.05
CA ARG A 103 -0.35 6.87 -17.33
C ARG A 103 -0.02 8.36 -17.46
N ALA A 104 -0.92 9.26 -17.05
CA ALA A 104 -0.65 10.69 -16.98
C ALA A 104 0.55 11.00 -16.09
N PHE A 105 0.59 10.43 -14.88
CA PHE A 105 1.72 10.58 -13.96
C PHE A 105 3.02 10.00 -14.52
N ARG A 106 2.96 8.92 -15.29
CA ARG A 106 4.13 8.35 -15.97
C ARG A 106 4.62 9.27 -17.09
N SER A 107 3.75 9.75 -17.98
CA SER A 107 4.11 10.70 -19.05
C SER A 107 4.76 11.96 -18.49
N LEU A 108 4.15 12.54 -17.46
CA LEU A 108 4.68 13.67 -16.69
C LEU A 108 6.11 13.42 -16.17
N LYS A 109 6.36 12.22 -15.62
CA LYS A 109 7.66 11.90 -14.99
C LYS A 109 8.75 11.53 -15.98
N THR A 110 8.45 10.78 -17.03
CA THR A 110 9.49 10.08 -17.81
C THR A 110 9.48 10.34 -19.31
N VAL A 111 8.31 10.46 -19.95
CA VAL A 111 8.22 10.30 -21.42
C VAL A 111 8.25 11.64 -22.15
N ASP A 112 7.41 12.58 -21.74
CA ASP A 112 7.10 13.76 -22.57
C ASP A 112 7.61 15.06 -21.92
N LEU A 113 7.51 15.16 -20.59
CA LEU A 113 7.70 16.43 -19.87
C LEU A 113 8.89 16.49 -18.91
N LYS A 114 9.60 15.36 -18.74
CA LYS A 114 10.86 15.24 -17.97
C LYS A 114 10.84 16.02 -16.64
N ILE A 115 9.84 15.79 -15.79
CA ILE A 115 9.75 16.37 -14.43
C ILE A 115 10.98 16.05 -13.55
N ARG A 116 11.90 15.15 -13.95
CA ARG A 116 13.15 14.97 -13.19
C ARG A 116 14.45 14.93 -13.99
N PRO A 117 15.54 15.51 -13.42
CA PRO A 117 15.61 16.25 -12.15
C PRO A 117 16.02 17.73 -12.32
N ILE A 118 15.06 18.66 -12.17
CA ILE A 118 15.35 20.05 -11.81
C ILE A 118 15.23 20.19 -10.29
N HIS A 119 16.35 20.46 -9.62
CA HIS A 119 16.42 20.48 -8.15
C HIS A 119 16.07 21.88 -7.61
N HIS A 120 14.78 22.16 -7.43
CA HIS A 120 14.33 23.38 -6.76
C HIS A 120 14.57 23.30 -5.24
N ARG A 121 15.09 24.40 -4.67
CA ARG A 121 15.40 24.51 -3.21
C ARG A 121 14.41 25.40 -2.44
N LEU A 122 13.56 26.14 -3.14
CA LEU A 122 12.54 27.03 -2.57
C LEU A 122 11.15 26.45 -2.86
N GLU A 123 10.26 26.50 -1.87
CA GLU A 123 8.92 25.91 -1.96
C GLU A 123 8.10 26.47 -3.13
N ASP A 124 8.10 27.79 -3.33
CA ASP A 124 7.33 28.43 -4.41
C ASP A 124 7.77 27.96 -5.80
N ARG A 125 9.07 27.70 -5.98
CA ARG A 125 9.61 27.21 -7.26
C ARG A 125 9.20 25.76 -7.52
N VAL A 126 9.10 24.94 -6.46
CA VAL A 126 8.58 23.57 -6.56
C VAL A 126 7.11 23.61 -7.00
N ARG A 127 6.29 24.44 -6.35
CA ARG A 127 4.86 24.59 -6.69
C ARG A 127 4.67 25.08 -8.12
N ALA A 128 5.40 26.13 -8.53
CA ALA A 128 5.34 26.67 -9.89
C ALA A 128 5.76 25.64 -10.96
N HIS A 129 6.83 24.88 -10.71
CA HIS A 129 7.29 23.85 -11.64
C HIS A 129 6.25 22.74 -11.82
N ILE A 130 5.69 22.22 -10.73
CA ILE A 130 4.64 21.19 -10.79
C ILE A 130 3.42 21.70 -11.56
N PHE A 131 3.02 22.96 -11.32
CA PHE A 131 1.90 23.58 -12.01
C PHE A 131 2.13 23.71 -13.52
N LEU A 132 3.31 24.21 -13.93
CA LEU A 132 3.68 24.29 -15.34
C LEU A 132 3.68 22.91 -16.01
N CYS A 133 4.17 21.88 -15.31
CA CYS A 133 4.17 20.53 -15.86
C CYS A 133 2.75 19.97 -16.03
N MET A 134 1.83 20.29 -15.12
CA MET A 134 0.41 19.93 -15.25
C MET A 134 -0.22 20.60 -16.49
N LEU A 135 0.05 21.89 -16.70
CA LEU A 135 -0.47 22.62 -17.87
C LEU A 135 0.07 22.08 -19.18
N ALA A 136 1.37 21.79 -19.25
CA ALA A 136 1.99 21.25 -20.45
C ALA A 136 1.45 19.85 -20.78
N TYR A 137 1.20 19.00 -19.77
CA TYR A 137 0.53 17.72 -19.99
C TYR A 137 -0.90 17.89 -20.51
N TYR A 138 -1.63 18.88 -20.00
CA TYR A 138 -2.98 19.19 -20.50
C TYR A 138 -2.95 19.55 -22.00
N VAL A 139 -1.99 20.37 -22.43
CA VAL A 139 -1.79 20.70 -23.85
C VAL A 139 -1.44 19.46 -24.68
N GLU A 140 -0.47 18.65 -24.21
CA GLU A 140 -0.07 17.39 -24.86
C GLU A 140 -1.26 16.44 -25.03
N TRP A 141 -2.10 16.31 -24.00
CA TRP A 141 -3.31 15.49 -24.04
C TRP A 141 -4.29 15.98 -25.12
N HIS A 142 -4.57 17.28 -25.17
CA HIS A 142 -5.43 17.89 -26.21
C HIS A 142 -4.88 17.67 -27.61
N MET A 143 -3.56 17.80 -27.79
CA MET A 143 -2.92 17.54 -29.08
C MET A 143 -3.06 16.07 -29.50
N ARG A 144 -2.92 15.12 -28.56
CA ARG A 144 -3.11 13.69 -28.82
C ARG A 144 -4.56 13.33 -29.14
N GLU A 145 -5.52 14.00 -28.51
CA GLU A 145 -6.94 13.78 -28.76
C GLU A 145 -7.34 14.33 -30.14
N ALA A 146 -6.83 15.50 -30.53
CA ALA A 146 -7.09 16.10 -31.84
C ALA A 146 -6.49 15.31 -33.03
N TRP A 147 -5.52 14.42 -32.76
CA TRP A 147 -4.88 13.56 -33.77
C TRP A 147 -5.52 12.17 -33.87
N ARG A 148 -6.52 11.84 -33.03
CA ARG A 148 -7.32 10.61 -33.16
C ARG A 148 -8.44 10.78 -34.17
#